data_AF-A0AA47BVM1-F1
#
_entry.id   AF-A0AA47BVM1-F1
#
_cell.length_a   1.000
_cell.length_b   1.000
_cell.length_c   1.000
_cell.angle_alpha   90.00
_cell.angle_beta   90.00
_cell.angle_gamma   90.00
#
_symmetry.space_group_name_H-M   'P 1'
#
loop_
_entity.id
_entity.type
_entity.pdbx_description
1 polymer ?
#
loop_
_entity_poly.entity_id
_entity_poly.type
_entity_poly.pdbx_seq_one_letter_code
_entity_poly.pdbx_strand_id
1 'polypeptide(L)'
;MAGGAASGGYLISSPGTKIFATPATISGSIGVISIIPNISGLLKHLEIGTDTVAMAESADFPNIFRPLSEAELTHISDVVMKEYDDFVSAVAIGRNSTNESIETVAEGRIWSGAQALDRGLVDELGGLTEAIEAAKEGIKKDTRIIEINPGLTSMQRSLEIFGIQQESLLNLLPQDLADIIEFHIALAKFEDERTLYLMPYVQQP
;
A
#
# COMPACT_ATOMS: atom_id res chain seq x y z
N MET A 1 -0.21 -14.43 -7.16
CA MET A 1 -0.98 -13.25 -6.75
C MET A 1 -2.46 -13.64 -6.69
N ALA A 2 -3.17 -13.23 -5.64
CA ALA A 2 -4.60 -13.53 -5.46
C ALA A 2 -5.29 -12.39 -4.70
N GLY A 3 -6.49 -12.01 -5.11
CA GLY A 3 -7.19 -10.83 -4.58
C GLY A 3 -6.61 -9.54 -5.13
N GLY A 4 -5.47 -9.08 -4.57
CA GLY A 4 -4.81 -7.85 -4.98
C GLY A 4 -3.29 -7.93 -4.89
N ALA A 5 -2.62 -7.43 -5.92
CA ALA A 5 -1.18 -7.23 -5.98
C ALA A 5 -0.90 -6.14 -7.03
N ALA A 6 -1.22 -4.90 -6.65
CA ALA A 6 -1.10 -3.72 -7.48
C ALA A 6 -0.19 -2.68 -6.80
N SER A 7 0.32 -1.70 -7.56
CA SER A 7 1.24 -0.66 -7.06
C SER A 7 2.45 -1.31 -6.37
N GLY A 8 2.78 -0.96 -5.12
CA GLY A 8 3.88 -1.56 -4.37
C GLY A 8 3.85 -3.11 -4.33
N GLY A 9 2.67 -3.72 -4.32
CA GLY A 9 2.52 -5.18 -4.39
C GLY A 9 2.98 -5.77 -5.73
N TYR A 10 2.76 -5.04 -6.83
CA TYR A 10 3.27 -5.41 -8.14
C TYR A 10 4.77 -5.10 -8.27
N LEU A 11 5.25 -3.97 -7.72
CA LEU A 11 6.67 -3.62 -7.69
C LEU A 11 7.54 -4.72 -7.08
N ILE A 12 7.14 -5.28 -5.94
CA ILE A 12 7.89 -6.37 -5.29
C ILE A 12 7.73 -7.72 -6.02
N SER A 13 6.68 -7.86 -6.83
CA SER A 13 6.41 -9.07 -7.60
C SER A 13 7.14 -9.08 -8.95
N SER A 14 7.39 -7.91 -9.55
CA SER A 14 7.98 -7.76 -10.88
C SER A 14 9.34 -8.42 -11.10
N PRO A 15 10.27 -8.55 -10.12
CA PRO A 15 11.54 -9.26 -10.33
C PRO A 15 11.41 -10.79 -10.24
N GLY A 16 10.21 -11.33 -9.96
CA GLY A 16 9.99 -12.77 -9.87
C GLY A 16 10.25 -13.48 -11.21
N THR A 17 10.95 -14.61 -11.17
CA THR A 17 11.25 -15.42 -12.38
C THR A 17 9.99 -15.88 -13.10
N LYS A 18 8.93 -16.19 -12.35
CA LYS A 18 7.56 -16.38 -12.85
C LYS A 18 6.57 -15.72 -11.91
N ILE A 19 5.62 -14.99 -12.48
CA ILE A 19 4.53 -14.32 -11.78
C ILE A 19 3.22 -15.01 -12.15
N PHE A 20 2.58 -15.61 -11.15
CA PHE A 20 1.26 -16.22 -11.27
C PHE A 20 0.18 -15.26 -10.76
N ALA A 21 -0.97 -15.20 -11.43
CA ALA A 21 -2.14 -14.48 -10.95
C ALA A 21 -3.43 -15.25 -11.20
N THR A 22 -4.40 -15.18 -10.29
CA THR A 22 -5.75 -15.66 -10.64
C THR A 22 -6.40 -14.70 -11.65
N PRO A 23 -7.33 -15.15 -12.51
CA PRO A 23 -7.94 -14.31 -13.55
C PRO A 23 -8.55 -13.00 -13.02
N ALA A 24 -9.11 -13.04 -11.81
CA ALA A 24 -9.76 -11.91 -11.13
C ALA A 24 -8.83 -11.10 -10.21
N THR A 25 -7.54 -11.42 -10.14
CA THR A 25 -6.58 -10.64 -9.34
C THR A 25 -6.53 -9.20 -9.81
N ILE A 26 -6.60 -8.24 -8.88
CA ILE A 26 -6.37 -6.82 -9.16
C ILE A 26 -4.86 -6.57 -9.17
N SER A 27 -4.30 -6.25 -10.33
CA SER A 27 -2.86 -6.07 -10.55
C SER A 27 -2.57 -4.76 -11.31
N GLY A 28 -1.31 -4.54 -11.68
CA GLY A 28 -0.86 -3.32 -12.34
C GLY A 28 -0.76 -2.18 -11.33
N SER A 29 -1.45 -1.06 -11.61
CA SER A 29 -1.33 0.20 -10.86
C SER A 29 0.13 0.66 -10.73
N ILE A 30 0.89 0.51 -11.81
CA ILE A 30 2.27 0.99 -11.91
C ILE A 30 2.19 2.51 -11.98
N GLY A 31 2.36 3.16 -10.84
CA GLY A 31 2.05 4.56 -10.62
C GLY A 31 2.41 4.97 -9.20
N VAL A 32 2.67 6.26 -9.03
CA VAL A 32 3.02 6.88 -7.74
C VAL A 32 2.06 8.02 -7.48
N ILE A 33 1.55 8.11 -6.25
CA ILE A 33 0.71 9.21 -5.79
C ILE A 33 1.26 9.73 -4.47
N SER A 34 1.15 11.03 -4.26
CA SER A 34 1.42 11.66 -2.97
C SER A 34 0.20 12.46 -2.55
N ILE A 35 -0.21 12.32 -1.30
CA ILE A 35 -1.37 13.00 -0.72
C ILE A 35 -0.89 13.76 0.51
N ILE A 36 -1.01 15.08 0.46
CA ILE A 36 -0.74 15.95 1.61
C ILE A 36 -2.05 16.63 2.02
N PRO A 37 -2.58 16.31 3.21
CA PRO A 37 -3.79 16.95 3.71
C PRO A 37 -3.61 18.44 3.90
N ASN A 38 -4.66 19.22 3.63
CA ASN A 38 -4.72 20.64 3.95
C ASN A 38 -5.99 20.91 4.76
N ILE A 39 -5.80 21.24 6.04
CA ILE A 39 -6.91 21.51 6.98
C ILE A 39 -7.09 23.00 7.27
N SER A 40 -6.36 23.88 6.57
CA SER A 40 -6.47 25.34 6.74
C SER A 40 -7.91 25.85 6.61
N GLY A 41 -8.69 25.28 5.69
CA GLY A 41 -10.12 25.61 5.51
C GLY A 41 -10.99 25.24 6.72
N LEU A 42 -10.70 24.10 7.35
CA LEU A 42 -11.39 23.67 8.56
C LEU A 42 -11.03 24.57 9.75
N LEU A 43 -9.74 24.84 9.95
CA LEU A 43 -9.28 25.71 11.03
C LEU A 43 -9.86 27.12 10.91
N LYS A 44 -9.94 27.65 9.69
CA LYS A 44 -10.60 28.93 9.40
C LYS A 44 -12.09 28.91 9.78
N HIS A 45 -12.80 27.80 9.54
CA HIS A 45 -14.21 27.67 9.90
C HIS A 45 -14.42 27.60 11.42
N LEU A 46 -13.47 27.01 12.14
CA LEU A 46 -13.47 26.90 13.59
C LEU A 46 -12.86 28.13 14.31
N GLU A 47 -12.47 29.16 13.55
CA GLU A 47 -11.80 30.37 14.06
C GLU A 47 -10.49 30.06 14.82
N ILE A 48 -9.82 28.97 14.47
CA ILE A 48 -8.52 28.58 15.03
C ILE A 48 -7.42 29.21 14.17
N GLY A 49 -6.63 30.11 14.78
CA GLY A 49 -5.45 30.70 14.16
C GLY A 49 -4.20 29.85 14.34
N THR A 50 -3.32 29.88 13.33
CA THR A 50 -2.01 29.22 13.38
C THR A 50 -0.93 30.19 12.91
N ASP A 51 0.10 30.39 13.73
CA ASP A 51 1.32 31.10 13.36
C ASP A 51 2.46 30.09 13.19
N THR A 52 3.40 30.37 12.28
CA THR A 52 4.58 29.52 12.05
C THR A 52 5.84 30.38 12.07
N VAL A 53 6.82 29.96 12.88
CA VAL A 53 8.16 30.58 12.94
C VAL A 53 9.14 29.60 12.34
N ALA A 54 9.67 29.91 11.17
CA ALA A 54 10.56 29.03 10.41
C ALA A 54 11.86 29.76 10.05
N MET A 55 12.96 29.01 9.98
CA MET A 55 14.29 29.55 9.65
C MET A 55 14.47 29.75 8.14
N ALA A 56 13.70 29.06 7.31
CA ALA A 56 13.71 29.15 5.85
C ALA A 56 12.31 28.90 5.27
N GLU A 57 12.13 29.24 3.99
CA GLU A 57 10.84 29.26 3.28
C GLU A 57 10.09 27.92 3.23
N SER A 58 10.80 26.79 3.22
CA SER A 58 10.21 25.43 3.25
C SER A 58 10.65 24.61 4.47
N ALA A 59 11.15 25.28 5.53
CA ALA A 59 11.63 24.58 6.72
C ALA A 59 10.50 23.96 7.57
N ASP A 60 9.25 24.35 7.31
CA ASP A 60 8.05 23.80 7.93
C ASP A 60 7.38 22.72 7.06
N PHE A 61 7.97 22.33 5.92
CA PHE A 61 7.44 21.28 5.05
C PHE A 61 7.53 19.88 5.70
N PRO A 62 6.48 19.04 5.65
CA PRO A 62 5.13 19.32 5.16
C PRO A 62 4.25 20.00 6.23
N ASN A 63 3.64 21.15 5.89
CA ASN A 63 2.73 21.89 6.77
C ASN A 63 1.27 21.71 6.32
N ILE A 64 0.44 21.02 7.12
CA ILE A 64 -0.98 20.77 6.81
C ILE A 64 -1.92 21.93 7.17
N PHE A 65 -1.43 22.92 7.91
CA PHE A 65 -2.22 24.07 8.39
C PHE A 65 -2.27 25.23 7.40
N ARG A 66 -1.49 25.15 6.32
CA ARG A 66 -1.53 26.09 5.19
C ARG A 66 -1.51 25.31 3.86
N PRO A 67 -1.91 25.93 2.75
CA PRO A 67 -1.60 25.40 1.43
C PRO A 67 -0.09 25.26 1.21
N LEU A 68 0.28 24.26 0.42
CA LEU A 68 1.64 24.12 -0.09
C LEU A 68 2.00 25.33 -0.95
N SER A 69 3.24 25.79 -0.84
CA SER A 69 3.79 26.81 -1.74
C SER A 69 4.04 26.21 -3.13
N GLU A 70 4.21 27.07 -4.13
CA GLU A 70 4.56 26.62 -5.49
C GLU A 70 5.88 25.84 -5.52
N ALA A 71 6.86 26.25 -4.68
CA ALA A 71 8.13 25.56 -4.55
C ALA A 71 7.97 24.16 -3.95
N GLU A 72 7.14 24.02 -2.90
CA GLU A 72 6.84 22.72 -2.28
C GLU A 72 6.07 21.81 -3.24
N LEU A 73 5.08 22.34 -3.95
CA LEU A 73 4.32 21.61 -4.97
C LEU A 73 5.22 21.11 -6.10
N THR A 74 6.11 21.97 -6.61
CA THR A 74 7.07 21.59 -7.65
C THR A 74 8.00 20.50 -7.14
N HIS A 75 8.54 20.67 -5.93
CA HIS A 75 9.45 19.69 -5.35
C HIS A 75 8.80 18.31 -5.18
N ILE A 76 7.58 18.24 -4.64
CA ILE A 76 6.85 16.97 -4.51
C ILE A 76 6.55 16.37 -5.88
N SER A 77 6.17 17.20 -6.85
CA SER A 77 5.88 16.73 -8.21
C SER A 77 7.12 16.08 -8.84
N ASP A 78 8.28 16.70 -8.69
CA ASP A 78 9.56 16.16 -9.18
C ASP A 78 9.90 14.83 -8.49
N VAL A 79 9.68 14.73 -7.17
CA VAL A 79 9.88 13.48 -6.43
C VAL A 79 8.94 12.38 -6.93
N VAL A 80 7.65 12.68 -7.09
CA VAL A 80 6.65 11.71 -7.60
C VAL A 80 7.00 11.25 -9.01
N MET A 81 7.41 12.15 -9.89
CA MET A 81 7.82 11.81 -11.26
C MET A 81 9.08 10.93 -11.25
N LYS A 82 10.07 11.26 -10.41
CA LYS A 82 11.27 10.44 -10.27
C LYS A 82 10.95 9.04 -9.77
N GLU A 83 10.12 8.91 -8.73
CA GLU A 83 9.72 7.61 -8.19
C GLU A 83 8.91 6.79 -9.21
N TYR A 84 8.10 7.46 -10.04
CA TYR A 84 7.40 6.82 -11.15
C TYR A 84 8.39 6.25 -12.17
N ASP A 85 9.39 7.03 -12.59
CA ASP A 85 10.42 6.57 -13.53
C ASP A 85 11.22 5.39 -12.98
N ASP A 86 11.55 5.43 -11.68
CA ASP A 86 12.22 4.34 -10.98
C ASP A 86 11.35 3.08 -10.93
N PHE A 87 10.03 3.22 -10.68
CA PHE A 87 9.08 2.10 -10.69
C PHE A 87 8.95 1.48 -12.09
N VAL A 88 8.73 2.30 -13.13
CA VAL A 88 8.69 1.83 -14.52
C VAL A 88 9.97 1.07 -14.87
N SER A 89 11.13 1.62 -14.51
CA SER A 89 12.44 1.00 -14.76
C SER A 89 12.60 -0.33 -14.03
N ALA A 90 12.19 -0.41 -12.76
CA ALA A 90 12.24 -1.65 -11.98
C ALA A 90 11.35 -2.74 -12.59
N VAL A 91 10.15 -2.39 -13.06
CA VAL A 91 9.26 -3.32 -13.75
C VAL A 91 9.85 -3.74 -15.09
N ALA A 92 10.39 -2.80 -15.88
CA ALA A 92 11.01 -3.12 -17.16
C ALA A 92 12.16 -4.14 -16.99
N ILE A 93 13.04 -3.92 -16.01
CA ILE A 93 14.11 -4.85 -15.66
C ILE A 93 13.54 -6.22 -15.24
N GLY A 94 12.61 -6.24 -14.29
CA GLY A 94 12.04 -7.50 -13.76
C GLY A 94 11.27 -8.31 -14.80
N ARG A 95 10.65 -7.64 -15.76
CA ARG A 95 9.86 -8.26 -16.85
C ARG A 95 10.64 -8.42 -18.14
N ASN A 96 11.95 -8.13 -18.14
CA ASN A 96 12.81 -8.16 -19.32
C ASN A 96 12.19 -7.41 -20.53
N SER A 97 11.68 -6.22 -20.25
CA SER A 97 11.00 -5.32 -21.18
C SER A 97 11.74 -3.98 -21.28
N THR A 98 11.22 -3.03 -22.05
CA THR A 98 11.74 -1.66 -22.10
C THR A 98 10.84 -0.71 -21.32
N ASN A 99 11.37 0.43 -20.88
CA ASN A 99 10.59 1.44 -20.17
C ASN A 99 9.40 1.90 -21.02
N GLU A 100 9.60 2.12 -22.31
CA GLU A 100 8.54 2.56 -23.23
C GLU A 100 7.42 1.53 -23.34
N SER A 101 7.75 0.23 -23.36
CA SER A 101 6.74 -0.83 -23.37
C SER A 101 5.95 -0.85 -22.07
N ILE A 102 6.61 -0.69 -20.92
CA ILE A 102 5.93 -0.66 -19.62
C ILE A 102 5.05 0.57 -19.49
N GLU A 103 5.48 1.73 -19.97
CA GLU A 103 4.68 2.97 -19.96
C GLU A 103 3.31 2.79 -20.63
N THR A 104 3.23 2.03 -21.73
CA THR A 104 1.95 1.78 -22.42
C THR A 104 0.91 1.07 -21.55
N VAL A 105 1.34 0.36 -20.51
CA VAL A 105 0.49 -0.38 -19.57
C VAL A 105 0.55 0.16 -18.14
N ALA A 106 1.31 1.23 -17.89
CA ALA A 106 1.49 1.90 -16.60
C ALA A 106 0.51 3.08 -16.43
N GLU A 107 0.98 4.21 -15.91
CA GLU A 107 0.20 5.41 -15.56
C GLU A 107 -0.92 5.14 -14.53
N GLY A 108 -0.65 4.24 -13.57
CA GLY A 108 -1.61 3.89 -12.51
C GLY A 108 -2.81 3.06 -12.97
N ARG A 109 -2.84 2.58 -14.22
CA ARG A 109 -3.92 1.74 -14.74
C ARG A 109 -3.95 0.38 -14.03
N ILE A 110 -5.14 -0.04 -13.65
CA ILE A 110 -5.39 -1.33 -13.01
C ILE A 110 -5.74 -2.37 -14.08
N TRP A 111 -5.22 -3.58 -13.91
CA TRP A 111 -5.49 -4.71 -14.79
C TRP A 111 -5.99 -5.91 -13.98
N SER A 112 -6.97 -6.64 -14.51
CA SER A 112 -7.28 -7.97 -14.00
C SER A 112 -6.10 -8.92 -14.27
N GLY A 113 -6.01 -10.04 -13.55
CA GLY A 113 -4.94 -11.03 -13.77
C GLY A 113 -4.93 -11.54 -15.21
N ALA A 114 -6.10 -11.74 -15.82
CA ALA A 114 -6.21 -12.08 -17.24
C ALA A 114 -5.68 -10.97 -18.16
N GLN A 115 -6.07 -9.71 -17.92
CA GLN A 115 -5.57 -8.58 -18.71
C GLN A 115 -4.07 -8.34 -18.53
N ALA A 116 -3.55 -8.61 -17.33
CA ALA A 116 -2.14 -8.52 -17.01
C ALA A 116 -1.34 -9.59 -17.76
N LEU A 117 -1.89 -10.78 -17.96
CA LEU A 117 -1.27 -11.83 -18.77
C LEU A 117 -1.14 -11.37 -20.22
N ASP A 118 -2.24 -10.87 -20.80
CA ASP A 118 -2.27 -10.38 -22.18
C ASP A 118 -1.26 -9.24 -22.44
N ARG A 119 -0.86 -8.54 -21.36
CA ARG A 119 0.08 -7.40 -21.36
C ARG A 119 1.51 -7.77 -20.95
N GLY A 120 1.79 -9.05 -20.68
CA GLY A 120 3.11 -9.51 -20.24
C GLY A 120 3.49 -9.10 -18.81
N LEU A 121 2.54 -8.56 -18.05
CA LEU A 121 2.74 -8.19 -16.65
C LEU A 121 2.75 -9.40 -15.72
N VAL A 122 2.13 -10.51 -16.13
CA VAL A 122 2.23 -11.81 -15.45
C VAL A 122 2.58 -12.88 -16.47
N ASP A 123 3.08 -14.01 -15.99
CA ASP A 123 3.54 -15.12 -16.85
C ASP A 123 2.45 -16.17 -17.05
N GLU A 124 1.69 -16.48 -16.00
CA GLU A 124 0.70 -17.55 -16.03
C GLU A 124 -0.51 -17.24 -15.15
N LEU A 125 -1.66 -17.82 -15.53
CA LEU A 125 -2.84 -17.81 -14.68
C LEU A 125 -2.80 -19.00 -13.73
N GLY A 126 -2.84 -18.73 -12.43
CA GLY A 126 -2.70 -19.74 -11.40
C GLY A 126 -2.67 -19.15 -10.00
N GLY A 127 -2.85 -20.02 -9.02
CA GLY A 127 -2.79 -19.71 -7.61
C GLY A 127 -1.45 -20.11 -7.00
N LEU A 128 -1.47 -20.30 -5.68
CA LEU A 128 -0.31 -20.70 -4.91
C LEU A 128 0.20 -22.10 -5.31
N THR A 129 -0.70 -23.02 -5.63
CA THR A 129 -0.34 -24.40 -6.00
C THR A 129 0.51 -24.42 -7.27
N GLU A 130 0.06 -23.73 -8.32
CA GLU A 130 0.80 -23.65 -9.60
C GLU A 130 2.16 -22.97 -9.40
N ALA A 131 2.22 -21.92 -8.59
CA ALA A 131 3.47 -21.23 -8.27
C ALA A 131 4.45 -22.16 -7.53
N ILE A 132 3.97 -22.98 -6.60
CA ILE A 132 4.78 -23.96 -5.86
C ILE A 132 5.30 -25.05 -6.80
N GLU A 133 4.45 -25.58 -7.69
CA GLU A 133 4.87 -26.61 -8.63
C GLU A 133 5.93 -26.07 -9.61
N ALA A 134 5.72 -24.87 -10.16
CA ALA A 134 6.70 -24.20 -11.01
C ALA A 134 8.03 -23.95 -10.27
N ALA A 135 7.98 -23.58 -8.99
CA ALA A 135 9.19 -23.38 -8.18
C ALA A 135 9.97 -24.69 -7.94
N LYS A 136 9.30 -25.85 -7.93
CA LYS A 136 9.95 -27.16 -7.75
C LYS A 136 10.75 -27.62 -8.98
N GLU A 137 10.45 -27.12 -10.18
CA GLU A 137 11.07 -27.57 -11.44
C GLU A 137 12.61 -27.38 -11.49
N GLY A 138 13.19 -26.60 -10.56
CA GLY A 138 14.64 -26.39 -10.44
C GLY A 138 15.27 -26.96 -9.16
N ILE A 139 14.54 -27.74 -8.34
CA ILE A 139 14.99 -28.14 -7.00
C ILE A 139 15.04 -29.68 -6.87
N LYS A 140 15.95 -30.19 -6.02
CA LYS A 140 16.11 -31.64 -5.78
C LYS A 140 14.81 -32.29 -5.30
N LYS A 141 14.63 -33.57 -5.70
CA LYS A 141 13.63 -34.47 -5.11
C LYS A 141 13.89 -34.54 -3.59
N ASP A 142 12.84 -34.41 -2.79
CA ASP A 142 12.79 -34.29 -1.32
C ASP A 142 12.73 -32.86 -0.72
N THR A 143 12.24 -31.89 -1.50
CA THR A 143 11.98 -30.52 -1.00
C THR A 143 10.76 -30.47 -0.10
N ARG A 144 10.90 -29.84 1.08
CA ARG A 144 9.80 -29.60 2.04
C ARG A 144 9.33 -28.15 1.94
N ILE A 145 8.01 -27.96 1.96
CA ILE A 145 7.38 -26.64 2.06
C ILE A 145 7.22 -26.31 3.54
N ILE A 146 7.72 -25.15 3.95
CA ILE A 146 7.57 -24.64 5.30
C ILE A 146 6.85 -23.30 5.19
N GLU A 147 5.66 -23.21 5.78
CA GLU A 147 4.95 -21.96 5.91
C GLU A 147 5.49 -21.19 7.11
N ILE A 148 6.04 -20.01 6.85
CA ILE A 148 6.47 -19.08 7.90
C ILE A 148 5.40 -18.00 7.97
N ASN A 149 4.60 -18.03 9.02
CA ASN A 149 3.66 -16.95 9.31
C ASN A 149 4.30 -16.00 10.34
N PRO A 150 4.72 -14.79 9.93
CA PRO A 150 5.39 -13.84 10.84
C PRO A 150 4.45 -13.23 11.90
N GLY A 151 3.17 -13.61 11.95
CA GLY A 151 2.27 -13.28 13.07
C GLY A 151 1.69 -11.86 13.07
N LEU A 152 1.81 -11.11 11.97
CA LEU A 152 1.24 -9.77 11.83
C LEU A 152 0.23 -9.74 10.68
N THR A 153 -0.97 -9.22 10.95
CA THR A 153 -2.06 -9.19 9.97
C THR A 153 -1.76 -8.20 8.83
N SER A 154 -2.13 -8.58 7.60
CA SER A 154 -1.73 -7.93 6.35
C SER A 154 -2.13 -6.45 6.23
N MET A 155 -3.17 -6.01 6.93
CA MET A 155 -3.69 -4.64 6.86
C MET A 155 -2.87 -3.64 7.68
N GLN A 156 -2.29 -4.07 8.81
CA GLN A 156 -1.39 -3.23 9.60
C GLN A 156 -0.10 -2.95 8.82
N ARG A 157 0.43 -3.98 8.15
CA ARG A 157 1.66 -3.86 7.36
C ARG A 157 1.49 -3.00 6.10
N SER A 158 0.33 -3.06 5.42
CA SER A 158 0.09 -2.19 4.26
C SER A 158 0.07 -0.72 4.65
N LEU A 159 -0.52 -0.36 5.78
CA LEU A 159 -0.57 1.03 6.27
C LEU A 159 0.81 1.52 6.73
N GLU A 160 1.59 0.68 7.42
CA GLU A 160 2.98 0.97 7.78
C GLU A 160 3.88 1.19 6.56
N ILE A 161 3.72 0.40 5.49
CA ILE A 161 4.48 0.54 4.24
C ILE A 161 4.20 1.89 3.54
N PHE A 162 2.99 2.43 3.66
CA PHE A 162 2.66 3.78 3.17
C PHE A 162 3.11 4.91 4.12
N GLY A 163 3.93 4.60 5.14
CA GLY A 163 4.42 5.60 6.10
C GLY A 163 3.35 6.10 7.07
N ILE A 164 2.16 5.52 7.05
CA ILE A 164 1.07 5.84 7.98
C ILE A 164 1.23 4.96 9.20
N GLN A 165 2.05 5.41 10.15
CA GLN A 165 2.00 4.83 11.50
C GLN A 165 0.65 5.18 12.12
N GLN A 166 -0.08 4.19 12.61
CA GLN A 166 -1.41 4.41 13.20
C GLN A 166 -1.37 5.41 14.37
N GLU A 167 -0.25 5.45 15.11
CA GLU A 167 -0.01 6.44 16.17
C GLU A 167 0.22 7.86 15.64
N SER A 168 0.75 8.04 14.43
CA SER A 168 1.08 9.38 13.91
C SER A 168 -0.15 10.20 13.54
N LEU A 169 -1.24 9.55 13.10
CA LEU A 169 -2.48 10.25 12.75
C LEU A 169 -3.32 10.62 13.98
N LEU A 170 -3.36 9.76 15.01
CA LEU A 170 -4.13 10.03 16.23
C LEU A 170 -3.50 11.12 17.08
N ASN A 171 -2.17 11.17 17.14
CA ASN A 171 -1.43 12.20 17.89
C ASN A 171 -1.50 13.60 17.26
N LEU A 172 -1.98 13.72 16.02
CA LEU A 172 -2.20 15.00 15.34
C LEU A 172 -3.60 15.58 15.61
N LEU A 173 -4.50 14.80 16.22
CA LEU A 173 -5.85 15.22 16.55
C LEU A 173 -5.93 15.78 17.98
N PRO A 174 -6.87 16.72 18.26
CA PRO A 174 -7.22 17.04 19.63
C PRO A 174 -7.60 15.77 20.40
N GLN A 175 -7.16 15.66 21.67
CA GLN A 175 -7.35 14.46 22.49
C GLN A 175 -8.79 13.93 22.48
N ASP A 176 -9.77 14.82 22.60
CA ASP A 176 -11.19 14.45 22.60
C ASP A 176 -11.61 13.74 21.30
N LEU A 177 -11.02 14.09 20.16
CA LEU A 177 -11.32 13.46 18.87
C LEU A 177 -10.56 12.14 18.69
N ALA A 178 -9.32 12.09 19.18
CA ALA A 178 -8.51 10.88 19.20
C ALA A 178 -9.18 9.78 20.02
N ASP A 179 -9.67 10.12 21.22
CA ASP A 179 -10.36 9.20 22.12
C ASP A 179 -11.64 8.63 21.49
N ILE A 180 -12.41 9.45 20.77
CA ILE A 180 -13.63 9.02 20.07
C ILE A 180 -13.30 8.05 18.93
N ILE A 181 -12.25 8.34 18.15
CA ILE A 181 -11.82 7.48 17.05
C ILE A 181 -11.24 6.18 17.58
N GLU A 182 -10.45 6.23 18.65
CA GLU A 182 -9.90 5.04 19.30
C GLU A 182 -11.01 4.15 19.86
N PHE A 183 -12.02 4.74 20.50
CA PHE A 183 -13.21 4.03 20.95
C PHE A 183 -13.99 3.41 19.78
N HIS A 184 -14.16 4.12 18.67
CA HIS A 184 -14.85 3.61 17.50
C HIS A 184 -14.09 2.47 16.81
N ILE A 185 -12.75 2.58 16.70
CA ILE A 185 -11.89 1.49 16.21
C ILE A 185 -11.98 0.27 17.14
N ALA A 186 -12.01 0.49 18.46
CA ALA A 186 -12.21 -0.58 19.42
C ALA A 186 -13.56 -1.25 19.21
N LEU A 187 -14.64 -0.50 19.01
CA LEU A 187 -15.98 -1.01 18.71
C LEU A 187 -16.05 -1.78 17.37
N ALA A 188 -15.41 -1.28 16.32
CA ALA A 188 -15.38 -1.94 15.02
C ALA A 188 -14.72 -3.33 15.08
N LYS A 189 -13.75 -3.53 15.99
CA LYS A 189 -13.16 -4.86 16.26
C LYS A 189 -14.15 -5.86 16.88
N PHE A 190 -15.29 -5.39 17.36
CA PHE A 190 -16.38 -6.23 17.88
C PHE A 190 -17.54 -6.40 16.89
N GLU A 191 -17.56 -5.69 15.75
CA GLU A 191 -18.60 -5.85 14.72
C GLU A 191 -18.46 -7.17 13.95
N ASP A 192 -17.24 -7.65 13.73
CA ASP A 192 -16.99 -9.02 13.28
C ASP A 192 -17.06 -9.95 14.50
N GLU A 193 -18.22 -10.54 14.76
CA GLU A 193 -18.61 -11.37 15.93
C GLU A 193 -17.68 -12.56 16.32
N ARG A 194 -16.49 -12.70 15.74
CA ARG A 194 -15.52 -13.76 16.09
C ARG A 194 -14.92 -13.59 17.49
N THR A 195 -14.93 -12.38 18.06
CA THR A 195 -14.37 -12.13 19.39
C THR A 195 -15.29 -12.63 20.52
N LEU A 196 -16.60 -12.73 20.29
CA LEU A 196 -17.57 -13.33 21.23
C LEU A 196 -17.42 -14.86 21.37
N TYR A 197 -16.76 -15.53 20.41
CA TYR A 197 -16.51 -16.98 20.45
C TYR A 197 -15.37 -17.39 21.42
N LEU A 198 -14.63 -16.44 21.99
CA LEU A 198 -13.49 -16.69 22.89
C LEU A 198 -13.80 -16.48 24.38
N MET A 199 -15.05 -16.18 24.76
CA MET A 199 -15.41 -16.20 26.18
C MET A 199 -15.51 -17.66 26.67
N PRO A 200 -14.80 -18.04 27.75
CA PRO A 200 -14.92 -19.39 28.29
C PRO A 200 -16.33 -19.59 28.85
N TYR A 201 -17.11 -20.44 28.17
CA TYR A 201 -18.36 -20.95 28.71
C TYR A 201 -18.03 -21.85 29.91
N VAL A 202 -18.11 -21.31 31.12
CA VAL A 202 -18.05 -22.12 32.33
C VAL A 202 -19.40 -22.83 32.46
N GLN A 203 -19.47 -24.08 32.00
CA GLN A 203 -20.52 -24.99 32.44
C GLN A 203 -20.31 -25.23 33.94
N GLN A 204 -21.15 -24.61 34.78
CA GLN A 204 -21.24 -25.00 36.18
C GLN A 204 -21.88 -26.41 36.27
N PRO A 205 -21.44 -27.23 37.24
CA PRO A 205 -21.84 -28.64 37.38
C PRO A 205 -23.31 -28.85 37.74
#